data_AF-A0A4C1SN57-F1
#
_entry.id   AF-A0A4C1SN57-F1
#
_cell.length_a   1.000
_cell.length_b   1.000
_cell.length_c   1.000
_cell.angle_alpha   90.00
_cell.angle_beta   90.00
_cell.angle_gamma   90.00
#
_symmetry.space_group_name_H-M   'P 1'
#
loop_
_entity.id
_entity.type
_entity.pdbx_description
1 polymer ?
#
loop_
_entity_poly.entity_id
_entity_poly.type
_entity_poly.pdbx_seq_one_letter_code
_entity_poly.pdbx_strand_id
1 'polypeptide(L)'
;MPECYFYSRFNACHNKECPFLHIDPESKIKDCPWYDRGFCRHGPHCRHRHVRRVLCMNYLAGFCPIGWNCKHMHPRFELPPSADLSKEAFPKKIPTCHFCGEFGHKASGCKKNPDCNTEQLTTKPASNARYQNYCGPTSTGQPNNQHKDTQEYER
;
A
#
# COMPACT_ATOMS: atom_id res chain seq x y z
N MET A 1 -20.76 -5.33 -19.08
CA MET A 1 -20.97 -6.15 -20.30
C MET A 1 -20.02 -7.34 -20.24
N PRO A 2 -20.47 -8.59 -20.39
CA PRO A 2 -19.60 -9.77 -20.39
C PRO A 2 -18.73 -9.87 -21.66
N GLU A 3 -17.62 -10.63 -21.54
CA GLU A 3 -16.67 -10.89 -22.64
C GLU A 3 -17.19 -12.00 -23.58
N CYS A 4 -16.92 -11.85 -24.88
CA CYS A 4 -17.35 -12.80 -25.90
C CYS A 4 -16.57 -14.12 -25.78
N TYR A 5 -17.27 -15.22 -25.51
CA TYR A 5 -16.67 -16.54 -25.37
C TYR A 5 -15.91 -17.01 -26.63
N PHE A 6 -16.54 -16.84 -27.80
CA PHE A 6 -15.94 -17.25 -29.09
C PHE A 6 -14.66 -16.47 -29.39
N TYR A 7 -14.69 -15.16 -29.15
CA TYR A 7 -13.53 -14.30 -29.37
C TYR A 7 -12.40 -14.59 -28.37
N SER A 8 -12.70 -14.78 -27.09
CA SER A 8 -11.67 -15.08 -26.07
C SER A 8 -10.97 -16.43 -26.24
N ARG A 9 -11.61 -17.41 -26.89
CA ARG A 9 -11.06 -18.77 -27.05
C ARG A 9 -10.44 -19.02 -28.42
N PHE A 10 -11.05 -18.47 -29.47
CA PHE A 10 -10.66 -18.75 -30.85
C PHE A 10 -10.11 -17.52 -31.59
N ASN A 11 -10.03 -16.35 -30.92
CA ASN A 11 -9.70 -15.05 -31.52
C ASN A 11 -10.51 -14.72 -32.78
N ALA A 12 -11.68 -15.34 -32.93
CA ALA A 12 -12.54 -15.21 -34.08
C ALA A 12 -14.00 -15.25 -33.61
N CYS A 13 -14.76 -14.21 -33.97
CA CYS A 13 -16.21 -14.19 -33.82
C CYS A 13 -16.82 -14.01 -35.21
N HIS A 14 -17.78 -14.86 -35.56
CA HIS A 14 -18.40 -14.85 -36.88
C HIS A 14 -19.40 -13.68 -37.05
N ASN A 15 -19.88 -13.13 -35.94
CA ASN A 15 -20.86 -12.06 -35.94
C ASN A 15 -20.17 -10.68 -35.87
N LYS A 16 -20.45 -9.82 -36.86
CA LYS A 16 -19.85 -8.48 -36.99
C LYS A 16 -20.37 -7.50 -35.95
N GLU A 17 -21.63 -7.69 -35.52
CA GLU A 17 -22.26 -6.93 -34.43
C GLU A 17 -22.47 -7.83 -33.21
N CYS A 18 -21.37 -8.33 -32.65
CA CYS A 18 -21.46 -9.12 -31.43
C CYS A 18 -21.85 -8.21 -30.25
N PRO A 19 -22.91 -8.51 -29.48
CA PRO A 19 -23.28 -7.73 -28.30
C PRO A 19 -22.29 -7.90 -27.14
N PHE A 20 -21.37 -8.86 -27.24
CA PHE A 20 -20.35 -9.16 -26.26
C PHE A 20 -19.02 -8.51 -26.61
N LEU A 21 -18.24 -8.15 -25.59
CA LEU A 21 -16.99 -7.43 -25.79
C LEU A 21 -15.91 -8.36 -26.37
N HIS A 22 -15.30 -7.94 -27.49
CA HIS A 22 -14.12 -8.58 -28.08
C HIS A 22 -12.86 -8.00 -27.42
N ILE A 23 -12.25 -8.74 -26.49
CA ILE A 23 -10.94 -8.42 -25.90
C ILE A 23 -9.97 -9.51 -26.35
N ASP A 24 -8.84 -9.12 -26.93
CA ASP A 24 -7.78 -10.09 -27.24
C ASP A 24 -7.16 -10.63 -25.94
N PRO A 25 -7.08 -11.95 -25.75
CA PRO A 25 -6.54 -12.54 -24.53
C PRO A 25 -5.08 -12.12 -24.29
N GLU A 26 -4.33 -11.83 -25.36
CA GLU A 26 -2.94 -11.37 -25.28
C GLU A 26 -2.81 -9.90 -24.87
N SER A 27 -3.78 -9.05 -25.21
CA SER A 27 -3.80 -7.65 -24.78
C SER A 27 -4.24 -7.48 -23.32
N LYS A 28 -4.93 -8.49 -22.77
CA LYS A 28 -5.31 -8.56 -21.34
C LYS A 28 -4.10 -8.78 -20.42
N ILE A 29 -3.02 -9.37 -20.92
CA ILE A 29 -1.84 -9.66 -20.12
C ILE A 29 -1.05 -8.37 -19.90
N LYS A 30 -1.04 -7.88 -18.66
CA LYS A 30 -0.21 -6.73 -18.28
C LYS A 30 1.27 -7.06 -18.40
N ASP A 31 2.06 -6.03 -18.74
CA ASP A 31 3.52 -6.12 -18.71
C ASP A 31 4.01 -6.41 -17.29
N CYS A 32 5.09 -7.19 -17.17
CA CYS A 32 5.65 -7.56 -15.88
C CYS A 32 6.44 -6.40 -15.27
N PRO A 33 6.02 -5.85 -14.10
CA PRO A 33 6.72 -4.73 -13.47
C PRO A 33 8.11 -5.11 -12.96
N TRP A 34 8.39 -6.40 -12.76
CA TRP A 34 9.71 -6.89 -12.37
C TRP A 34 10.64 -6.97 -13.59
N TYR A 35 10.14 -7.44 -14.73
CA TYR A 35 10.92 -7.51 -15.96
C TYR A 35 11.25 -6.12 -16.53
N ASP A 36 10.31 -5.17 -16.43
CA ASP A 36 10.57 -3.76 -16.83
C ASP A 36 11.70 -3.11 -15.99
N ARG A 37 11.92 -3.59 -14.76
CA ARG A 37 13.07 -3.18 -13.91
C ARG A 37 14.35 -3.94 -14.21
N GLY A 38 14.32 -4.91 -15.13
CA GLY A 38 15.49 -5.63 -15.64
C GLY A 38 15.40 -7.14 -15.46
N PHE A 39 14.89 -7.63 -14.32
CA PHE A 39 14.85 -9.07 -14.04
C PHE A 39 13.56 -9.49 -13.32
N CYS A 40 12.91 -10.54 -13.86
CA CYS A 40 11.78 -11.18 -13.23
C CYS A 40 12.20 -12.55 -12.68
N ARG A 41 11.94 -12.81 -11.39
CA ARG A 41 12.26 -14.09 -10.73
C ARG A 41 11.60 -15.30 -11.37
N HIS A 42 10.44 -15.13 -12.01
CA HIS A 42 9.72 -16.21 -12.67
C HIS A 42 10.28 -16.54 -14.07
N GLY A 43 11.19 -15.71 -14.59
CA GLY A 43 11.83 -15.94 -15.89
C GLY A 43 10.81 -16.17 -17.02
N PRO A 44 11.02 -17.15 -17.91
CA PRO A 44 10.12 -17.39 -19.04
C PRO A 44 8.73 -17.91 -18.63
N HIS A 45 8.55 -18.37 -17.39
CA HIS A 45 7.27 -18.86 -16.87
C HIS A 45 6.46 -17.77 -16.15
N CYS A 46 6.78 -16.49 -16.35
CA CYS A 46 6.00 -15.42 -15.75
C CYS A 46 4.58 -15.36 -16.35
N ARG A 47 3.58 -15.16 -15.49
CA ARG A 47 2.18 -14.90 -15.91
C ARG A 47 2.03 -13.57 -16.65
N HIS A 48 2.92 -12.62 -16.40
CA HIS A 48 2.92 -11.30 -17.02
C HIS A 48 3.82 -11.27 -18.26
N ARG A 49 3.49 -10.39 -19.20
CA ARG A 49 4.23 -10.29 -20.46
C ARG A 49 5.63 -9.71 -20.22
N HIS A 50 6.64 -10.36 -20.75
CA HIS A 50 8.03 -9.87 -20.75
C HIS A 50 8.33 -9.20 -22.08
N VAL A 51 8.44 -7.87 -22.08
CA VAL A 51 8.77 -7.09 -23.28
C VAL A 51 10.21 -6.60 -23.17
N ARG A 52 11.08 -7.01 -24.10
CA ARG A 52 12.46 -6.53 -24.14
C ARG A 52 12.51 -5.17 -24.83
N ARG A 53 12.71 -4.11 -24.05
CA ARG A 53 12.84 -2.73 -24.58
C ARG A 53 14.31 -2.31 -24.61
N VAL A 54 14.69 -1.53 -25.61
CA VAL A 54 16.05 -0.99 -25.74
C VAL A 54 16.21 0.17 -24.76
N LEU A 55 17.18 0.04 -23.84
CA LEU A 55 17.50 1.08 -22.86
C LEU A 55 18.21 2.26 -23.51
N CYS A 56 17.90 3.47 -23.06
CA CYS A 56 18.63 4.65 -23.47
C CYS A 56 20.03 4.66 -22.83
N MET A 57 21.07 4.65 -23.64
CA MET A 57 22.45 4.66 -23.14
C MET A 57 22.79 5.95 -22.39
N ASN A 58 22.31 7.11 -22.87
CA ASN A 58 22.54 8.40 -22.21
C ASN A 58 21.85 8.46 -20.85
N TYR A 59 20.62 7.95 -20.76
CA TYR A 59 19.89 7.88 -19.48
C TYR A 59 20.55 6.90 -18.51
N LEU A 60 21.02 5.76 -19.01
CA LEU A 60 21.76 4.80 -18.20
C LEU A 60 23.09 5.39 -17.68
N ALA A 61 23.74 6.26 -18.45
CA ALA A 61 24.89 7.05 -18.02
C ALA A 61 24.55 8.16 -17.01
N GLY A 62 23.25 8.41 -16.76
CA GLY A 62 22.75 9.31 -15.71
C GLY A 62 21.80 10.40 -16.21
N PHE A 63 21.93 10.85 -17.46
CA PHE A 63 21.11 11.94 -17.98
C PHE A 63 20.88 11.85 -19.49
N CYS A 64 19.62 11.92 -19.90
CA CYS A 64 19.24 12.01 -21.30
C CYS A 64 18.70 13.42 -21.60
N PRO A 65 19.29 14.17 -22.56
CA PRO A 65 18.87 15.54 -22.87
C PRO A 65 17.46 15.64 -23.47
N ILE A 66 16.94 14.54 -24.00
CA ILE A 66 15.57 14.45 -24.56
C ILE A 66 14.53 14.25 -23.43
N GLY A 67 14.97 13.84 -22.24
CA GLY A 67 14.11 13.55 -21.11
C GLY A 67 13.09 12.45 -21.42
N TRP A 68 11.87 12.61 -20.93
CA TRP A 68 10.74 11.69 -21.12
C TRP A 68 10.31 11.42 -22.57
N ASN A 69 10.65 12.30 -23.52
CA ASN A 69 10.32 12.11 -24.95
C ASN A 69 11.40 11.30 -25.70
N CYS A 70 12.30 10.62 -25.00
CA CYS A 70 13.35 9.84 -25.63
C CYS A 70 12.77 8.62 -26.38
N LYS A 71 13.33 8.33 -27.56
CA LYS A 71 13.00 7.12 -28.35
C LYS A 71 13.31 5.82 -27.60
N HIS A 72 14.27 5.86 -26.68
CA HIS A 72 14.74 4.70 -25.94
C HIS A 72 14.18 4.69 -24.51
N MET A 73 14.03 3.50 -23.92
CA MET A 73 13.39 3.36 -22.62
C MET A 73 14.25 3.94 -21.49
N HIS A 74 13.61 4.72 -20.62
CA HIS A 74 14.17 5.21 -19.36
C HIS A 74 13.56 4.39 -18.21
N PRO A 75 14.32 3.53 -17.52
CA PRO A 75 13.80 2.76 -16.39
C PRO A 75 13.37 3.68 -15.24
N ARG A 76 12.23 3.38 -14.62
CA ARG A 76 11.78 4.07 -13.41
C ARG A 76 12.36 3.36 -12.19
N PHE A 77 13.40 3.94 -11.59
CA PHE A 77 14.10 3.39 -10.41
C PHE A 77 13.48 3.79 -9.07
N GLU A 78 12.35 4.49 -9.08
CA GLU A 78 11.67 4.93 -7.86
C GLU A 78 11.34 3.71 -6.98
N LEU A 79 12.10 3.57 -5.90
CA LEU A 79 11.73 2.74 -4.76
C LEU A 79 10.39 3.27 -4.24
N PRO A 80 9.43 2.40 -3.87
CA PRO A 80 8.23 2.86 -3.18
C PRO A 80 8.69 3.73 -2.00
N PRO A 81 8.10 4.93 -1.79
CA PRO A 81 8.49 5.76 -0.66
C PRO A 81 8.44 4.89 0.57
N SER A 82 9.55 4.83 1.32
CA SER A 82 9.58 4.10 2.58
C SER A 82 8.36 4.55 3.38
N ALA A 83 7.64 3.60 3.97
CA ALA A 83 6.41 3.89 4.70
C ALA A 83 6.62 4.99 5.77
N ASP A 84 7.88 5.23 6.16
CA ASP A 84 8.30 6.28 7.06
C ASP A 84 8.20 7.70 6.47
N LEU A 85 8.45 7.90 5.17
CA LEU A 85 8.31 9.22 4.52
C LEU A 85 6.84 9.57 4.20
N SER A 86 5.97 8.57 4.10
CA SER A 86 4.55 8.79 3.83
C SER A 86 3.75 9.32 5.03
N LYS A 87 4.27 9.23 6.25
CA LYS A 87 3.60 9.75 7.45
C LYS A 87 3.71 11.26 7.62
N GLU A 88 4.66 11.91 6.94
CA GLU A 88 4.90 13.35 7.08
C GLU A 88 4.20 14.20 6.01
N ALA A 89 3.70 13.59 4.94
CA ALA A 89 3.04 14.29 3.83
C ALA A 89 1.50 14.20 3.81
N PHE A 90 0.88 13.39 4.70
CA PHE A 90 -0.56 13.51 4.91
C PHE A 90 -0.82 14.60 5.96
N PRO A 91 -1.58 15.68 5.64
CA PRO A 91 -2.00 16.61 6.67
C PRO A 91 -2.79 15.80 7.70
N LYS A 92 -2.24 15.67 8.92
CA LYS A 92 -2.92 15.04 10.05
C LYS A 92 -4.29 15.73 10.17
N LYS A 93 -5.36 15.05 9.76
CA LYS A 93 -6.71 15.65 9.80
C LYS A 93 -6.99 16.03 11.24
N ILE A 94 -7.13 17.33 11.50
CA ILE A 94 -7.44 17.85 12.83
C ILE A 94 -8.75 17.18 13.26
N PRO A 95 -8.80 16.51 14.43
CA PRO A 95 -9.99 15.78 14.84
C PRO A 95 -11.17 16.74 15.03
N THR A 96 -12.32 16.40 14.48
CA THR A 96 -13.59 17.10 14.70
C THR A 96 -14.37 16.41 15.81
N CYS A 97 -14.88 17.18 16.75
CA CYS A 97 -15.74 16.66 17.80
C CYS A 97 -17.10 16.23 17.23
N HIS A 98 -17.49 14.97 17.44
CA HIS A 98 -18.80 14.47 17.00
C HIS A 98 -19.98 15.06 17.77
N PHE A 99 -19.75 15.71 18.92
CA PHE A 99 -20.80 16.32 19.73
C PHE A 99 -21.02 17.81 19.40
N CYS A 100 -19.97 18.63 19.40
CA CYS A 100 -20.10 20.08 19.14
C CYS A 100 -19.66 20.53 17.74
N GLY A 101 -19.09 19.64 16.93
CA GLY A 101 -18.59 19.97 15.59
C GLY A 101 -17.32 20.83 15.55
N GLU A 102 -16.75 21.22 16.69
CA GLU A 102 -15.53 22.03 16.75
C GLU A 102 -14.28 21.17 16.53
N PHE A 103 -13.27 21.78 15.91
CA PHE A 103 -11.98 21.14 15.63
C PHE A 103 -11.06 21.18 16.86
N GLY A 104 -10.21 20.17 17.01
CA GLY A 104 -9.13 20.15 18.01
C GLY A 104 -9.42 19.31 19.26
N HIS A 105 -10.59 18.68 19.38
CA HIS A 105 -10.89 17.76 20.48
C HIS A 105 -11.83 16.61 20.05
N LYS A 106 -11.85 15.53 20.82
CA LYS A 106 -12.79 14.40 20.66
C LYS A 106 -14.01 14.59 21.57
N ALA A 107 -15.11 13.90 21.28
CA ALA A 107 -16.37 14.01 22.06
C ALA A 107 -16.21 13.74 23.57
N SER A 108 -15.23 12.90 23.95
CA SER A 108 -14.89 12.62 25.35
C SER A 108 -14.27 13.79 26.12
N GLY A 109 -13.64 14.75 25.41
CA GLY A 109 -13.07 15.96 25.99
C GLY A 109 -13.87 17.23 25.65
N CYS A 110 -15.10 17.06 25.17
CA CYS A 110 -15.95 18.16 24.76
C CYS A 110 -16.63 18.78 25.98
N LYS A 111 -16.34 20.05 26.26
CA LYS A 111 -16.97 20.81 27.36
C LYS A 111 -18.49 20.96 27.22
N LYS A 112 -19.02 20.76 26.01
CA LYS A 112 -20.45 20.86 25.69
C LYS A 112 -21.18 19.53 25.81
N ASN A 113 -20.46 18.41 25.90
CA ASN A 113 -21.07 17.08 26.00
C ASN A 113 -21.64 16.87 27.41
N PRO A 114 -22.97 16.65 27.58
CA PRO A 114 -23.59 16.42 28.88
C PRO A 114 -23.12 15.14 29.56
N ASP A 115 -22.52 14.20 28.82
CA ASP A 115 -21.91 12.98 29.40
C ASP A 115 -20.57 13.24 30.12
N CYS A 116 -20.05 14.47 30.07
CA CYS A 116 -18.82 14.85 30.78
C CYS A 116 -19.09 15.31 32.23
N ASN A 117 -20.35 15.46 32.65
CA ASN A 117 -20.69 15.82 34.03
C ASN A 117 -21.99 15.12 34.45
N THR A 118 -21.91 13.85 34.85
CA THR A 118 -22.82 13.33 35.87
C THR A 118 -22.09 12.29 36.71
N GLU A 119 -21.86 12.65 37.96
CA GLU A 119 -21.50 11.76 39.04
C GLU A 119 -22.50 10.60 39.10
N GLN A 120 -22.07 9.39 38.74
CA GLN A 120 -22.76 8.16 39.13
C GLN A 120 -21.74 7.17 39.66
N LEU A 121 -21.13 7.54 40.78
CA LEU A 121 -20.51 6.58 41.70
C LEU A 121 -21.38 6.45 42.95
N THR A 122 -22.64 6.02 42.79
CA THR A 122 -23.43 5.52 43.92
C THR A 122 -24.25 4.29 43.52
N THR A 123 -23.94 3.18 44.19
CA THR A 123 -24.77 2.00 44.48
C THR A 123 -24.83 0.79 43.52
N LYS A 124 -23.94 -0.19 43.83
CA LYS A 124 -24.11 -1.68 43.87
C LYS A 124 -24.03 -2.49 42.54
N PRO A 125 -23.83 -3.83 42.59
CA PRO A 125 -22.62 -4.57 43.00
C PRO A 125 -22.09 -5.52 41.88
N ALA A 126 -21.03 -6.26 42.21
CA ALA A 126 -20.23 -7.16 41.37
C ALA A 126 -20.96 -7.96 40.26
N SER A 127 -20.50 -7.82 39.02
CA SER A 127 -20.10 -8.97 38.18
C SER A 127 -19.36 -8.52 36.92
N ASN A 128 -18.31 -9.25 36.58
CA ASN A 128 -17.50 -9.18 35.35
C ASN A 128 -16.56 -7.98 35.17
N ALA A 129 -15.45 -8.03 35.91
CA ALA A 129 -14.20 -7.38 35.50
C ALA A 129 -13.63 -8.09 34.26
N ARG A 130 -13.70 -7.44 33.09
CA ARG A 130 -12.91 -7.84 31.91
C ARG A 130 -12.25 -6.61 31.29
N TYR A 131 -10.95 -6.52 31.60
CA TYR A 131 -9.89 -5.68 31.00
C TYR A 131 -9.97 -4.16 31.19
N GLN A 132 -9.39 -3.72 32.30
CA GLN A 132 -8.88 -2.37 32.49
C GLN A 132 -7.69 -2.12 31.56
N ASN A 133 -7.78 -1.03 30.79
CA ASN A 133 -6.63 -0.35 30.20
C ASN A 133 -5.92 0.44 31.31
N TYR A 134 -4.62 0.19 31.52
CA TYR A 134 -3.76 1.08 32.30
C TYR A 134 -2.99 2.00 31.36
N CYS A 135 -3.32 3.28 31.38
CA CYS A 135 -2.40 4.35 31.01
C CYS A 135 -1.97 5.05 32.30
N GLY A 136 -0.67 4.98 32.62
CA GLY A 136 0.01 5.71 33.69
C GLY A 136 1.45 6.04 33.29
N PRO A 137 2.10 7.03 33.94
CA PRO A 137 3.05 7.95 33.29
C PRO A 137 4.55 7.60 33.47
N THR A 138 5.35 8.14 32.54
CA THR A 138 6.79 8.53 32.56
C THR A 138 7.77 7.96 33.61
N SER A 139 8.89 7.39 33.13
CA SER A 139 10.28 7.88 33.30
C SER A 139 11.35 6.78 33.52
N THR A 140 12.48 6.97 32.82
CA THR A 140 13.87 6.55 33.11
C THR A 140 14.28 5.07 33.19
N GLY A 141 15.32 4.71 32.41
CA GLY A 141 16.27 3.63 32.76
C GLY A 141 16.61 2.62 31.65
N GLN A 142 17.63 2.90 30.84
CA GLN A 142 18.49 1.87 30.21
C GLN A 142 19.45 1.34 31.30
N PRO A 143 19.94 0.06 31.27
CA PRO A 143 20.90 -0.38 30.26
C PRO A 143 20.90 -1.88 29.83
N ASN A 144 21.58 -2.09 28.70
CA ASN A 144 22.34 -3.25 28.18
C ASN A 144 22.25 -4.65 28.82
N ASN A 145 22.13 -5.67 27.95
CA ASN A 145 23.13 -6.73 27.71
C ASN A 145 22.62 -7.63 26.55
N GLN A 146 23.27 -7.66 25.38
CA GLN A 146 24.35 -8.59 25.00
C GLN A 146 24.14 -10.03 25.47
N HIS A 147 23.87 -10.93 24.52
CA HIS A 147 24.52 -12.24 24.48
C HIS A 147 24.64 -12.74 23.04
N LYS A 148 25.87 -13.16 22.71
CA LYS A 148 26.32 -13.85 21.50
C LYS A 148 25.90 -15.33 21.54
N ASP A 149 25.98 -16.00 20.40
CA ASP A 149 26.62 -17.33 20.15
C ASP A 149 26.16 -17.80 18.73
N THR A 150 27.00 -17.77 17.68
CA THR A 150 27.92 -18.83 17.16
C THR A 150 27.22 -20.20 17.08
N GLN A 151 27.17 -21.00 15.99
CA GLN A 151 28.17 -21.53 15.04
C GLN A 151 27.37 -22.13 13.84
N GLU A 152 27.73 -21.93 12.57
CA GLU A 152 28.59 -22.80 11.73
C GLU A 152 28.16 -24.30 11.69
N TYR A 153 27.69 -24.79 10.53
CA TYR A 153 28.13 -26.08 9.96
C TYR A 153 27.66 -26.24 8.50
N GLU A 154 28.63 -26.58 7.65
CA GLU A 154 28.56 -26.87 6.22
C GLU A 154 27.84 -28.19 5.92
N ARG A 155 27.19 -28.28 4.75
CA ARG A 155 27.18 -29.49 3.91
C ARG A 155 26.92 -29.10 2.45
#